data_AF-W1QJN4-F1
#
_entry.id   AF-W1QJN4-F1
#
_cell.length_a   1.000
_cell.length_b   1.000
_cell.length_c   1.000
_cell.angle_alpha   90.00
_cell.angle_beta   90.00
_cell.angle_gamma   90.00
#
_symmetry.space_group_name_H-M   'P 1'
#
loop_
_entity.id
_entity.type
_entity.pdbx_description
1 polymer ?
#
loop_
_entity_poly.entity_id
_entity_poly.type
_entity_poly.pdbx_seq_one_letter_code
_entity_poly.pdbx_strand_id
1 'polypeptide(L)'
;MIRIKNTKRLLSTAKSSFIHDYSILPTSIQYRLPSKEHPALSDNHSNIIRYILEMGDIEGFDWQKNLQMFQKYPMMTTKRLEKRTKRPSNVRMLSSDFIEDSLYNPSYGYFAKQATIFQHDEPIVYKELSGQDEFMQKWISAYDQYDQKMVPTLKHSKENHFQLTKPSLQLWHTPTELFQPYYGEALARYLLVNYKLNQYPYNDLTIYEIGGGNGTLMTNILDFIQRTQPEVYERTRYNIVEISSRLFDKQIKNKSKHSHKVHLINQSVLDWNKPVIEPCFVVALEVFDNLAHDVVRYDINTNQPYQGYVVIDENNDFKEVFSPELNPWTKHFLNLREQSKCAVSSLKNHPLNQHKLLQQLKNAFYPLRNNLSDPEFVPTRLLKLFEILKKYFPNHQLVSSDFSSFDNTVPGYCSPLVQTMHKDRMVNVDSYMVNQGYFDIMFPTNFDVMSELYRLVVGKLCNTSTHADFLSVWADTEVTTTKSGENPMLDLYSNASFLYS
;
A
#
# COMPACT_ATOMS: atom_id res chain seq x y z
N MET A 1 -35.04 -63.92 -35.88
CA MET A 1 -34.45 -63.75 -34.53
C MET A 1 -33.02 -63.25 -34.70
N ILE A 2 -32.83 -61.91 -34.75
CA ILE A 2 -32.32 -61.06 -33.63
C ILE A 2 -30.96 -61.58 -33.14
N ARG A 3 -29.85 -61.09 -33.71
CA ARG A 3 -29.03 -59.90 -33.39
C ARG A 3 -27.87 -60.27 -32.46
N ILE A 4 -26.64 -60.24 -32.97
CA ILE A 4 -25.66 -59.13 -33.09
C ILE A 4 -24.60 -59.23 -31.99
N LYS A 5 -23.36 -59.31 -32.48
CA LYS A 5 -22.07 -59.29 -31.78
C LYS A 5 -21.92 -58.03 -30.94
N ASN A 6 -21.37 -58.16 -29.72
CA ASN A 6 -20.70 -57.06 -29.04
C ASN A 6 -19.26 -57.44 -28.69
N THR A 7 -18.36 -56.57 -29.12
CA THR A 7 -16.90 -56.66 -29.05
C THR A 7 -16.34 -55.99 -27.80
N LYS A 8 -15.34 -56.65 -27.20
CA LYS A 8 -14.11 -56.17 -26.52
C LYS A 8 -14.26 -55.15 -25.38
N ARG A 9 -13.77 -55.39 -24.15
CA ARG A 9 -12.40 -55.66 -23.60
C ARG A 9 -11.80 -54.37 -22.98
N LEU A 10 -11.19 -54.58 -21.81
CA LEU A 10 -10.17 -53.78 -21.10
C LEU A 10 -10.65 -52.77 -20.05
N LEU A 11 -10.64 -53.26 -18.81
CA LEU A 11 -10.42 -52.49 -17.59
C LEU A 11 -9.03 -51.83 -17.63
N SER A 12 -8.99 -50.50 -17.57
CA SER A 12 -7.83 -49.77 -17.06
C SER A 12 -8.30 -48.57 -16.23
N THR A 13 -7.61 -48.37 -15.12
CA THR A 13 -7.82 -47.35 -14.09
C THR A 13 -7.64 -45.95 -14.66
N ALA A 14 -8.71 -45.17 -14.75
CA ALA A 14 -8.64 -43.74 -15.03
C ALA A 14 -8.52 -42.96 -13.71
N LYS A 15 -7.33 -42.40 -13.45
CA LYS A 15 -7.15 -41.27 -12.53
C LYS A 15 -8.03 -40.12 -13.05
N SER A 16 -8.96 -39.62 -12.24
CA SER A 16 -9.68 -38.40 -12.57
C SER A 16 -8.70 -37.22 -12.54
N SER A 17 -8.24 -36.80 -13.71
CA SER A 17 -7.58 -35.52 -13.90
C SER A 17 -8.57 -34.41 -13.53
N PHE A 18 -8.34 -33.76 -12.39
CA PHE A 18 -9.01 -32.50 -12.09
C PHE A 18 -8.47 -31.45 -13.07
N ILE A 19 -9.33 -31.02 -13.98
CA ILE A 19 -9.10 -29.86 -14.84
C ILE A 19 -9.43 -28.65 -13.94
N HIS A 20 -8.42 -27.84 -13.64
CA HIS A 20 -8.62 -26.54 -13.01
C HIS A 20 -9.26 -25.59 -14.04
N ASP A 21 -10.59 -25.54 -14.07
CA ASP A 21 -11.29 -24.44 -14.72
C ASP A 21 -11.19 -23.20 -13.82
N TYR A 22 -10.20 -22.35 -14.12
CA TYR A 22 -10.15 -20.99 -13.60
C TYR A 22 -11.27 -20.19 -14.27
N SER A 23 -12.41 -20.01 -13.60
CA SER A 23 -13.42 -19.06 -14.03
C SER A 23 -12.97 -17.64 -13.68
N ILE A 24 -12.49 -16.91 -14.68
CA ILE A 24 -12.14 -15.49 -14.64
C ILE A 24 -13.44 -14.69 -14.85
N LEU A 25 -14.27 -14.55 -13.81
CA LEU A 25 -15.40 -13.59 -13.76
C LEU A 25 -15.75 -13.29 -12.28
N PRO A 26 -15.70 -12.03 -11.79
CA PRO A 26 -16.04 -11.68 -10.40
C PRO A 26 -17.54 -11.74 -10.04
N THR A 27 -18.39 -12.32 -10.89
CA THR A 27 -19.85 -12.37 -10.69
C THR A 27 -20.48 -13.75 -10.88
N SER A 28 -19.71 -14.80 -11.18
CA SER A 28 -20.26 -16.15 -11.25
C SER A 28 -20.21 -16.84 -9.89
N ILE A 29 -21.28 -16.69 -9.10
CA ILE A 29 -21.54 -17.54 -7.94
C ILE A 29 -21.77 -18.97 -8.48
N GLN A 30 -20.80 -19.87 -8.31
CA GLN A 30 -21.01 -21.29 -8.63
C GLN A 30 -21.91 -21.90 -7.55
N TYR A 31 -23.20 -22.05 -7.86
CA TYR A 31 -24.15 -22.77 -7.02
C TYR A 31 -23.81 -24.26 -7.00
N ARG A 32 -23.27 -24.76 -5.89
CA ARG A 32 -23.35 -26.20 -5.59
C ARG A 32 -24.69 -26.45 -4.89
N LEU A 33 -25.57 -27.19 -5.57
CA LEU A 33 -26.79 -27.71 -4.93
C LEU A 33 -26.41 -28.73 -3.85
N PRO A 34 -27.07 -28.72 -2.67
CA PRO A 34 -26.78 -29.67 -1.61
C PRO A 34 -27.09 -31.10 -2.07
N SER A 35 -26.19 -32.03 -1.73
CA SER A 35 -26.44 -33.46 -1.88
C SER A 35 -26.77 -34.06 -0.51
N LYS A 36 -28.07 -34.31 -0.29
CA LYS A 36 -28.74 -35.09 0.78
C LYS A 36 -29.60 -34.29 1.78
N GLU A 37 -30.63 -34.98 2.26
CA GLU A 37 -31.80 -34.50 3.00
C GLU A 37 -31.63 -34.38 4.53
N HIS A 38 -32.31 -33.36 5.09
CA HIS A 38 -32.84 -33.18 6.48
C HIS A 38 -31.86 -32.81 7.63
N PRO A 39 -32.27 -32.05 8.69
CA PRO A 39 -33.61 -31.94 9.30
C PRO A 39 -34.27 -30.53 9.28
N ALA A 40 -35.53 -30.51 9.72
CA ALA A 40 -36.46 -29.38 9.66
C ALA A 40 -36.25 -28.31 10.75
N LEU A 41 -36.32 -27.05 10.30
CA LEU A 41 -36.92 -25.86 10.92
C LEU A 41 -36.63 -25.55 12.40
N SER A 42 -35.68 -24.66 12.63
CA SER A 42 -35.83 -23.57 13.61
C SER A 42 -34.89 -22.41 13.28
N ASP A 43 -35.30 -21.54 12.37
CA ASP A 43 -35.07 -20.11 12.50
C ASP A 43 -35.89 -19.38 11.43
N ASN A 44 -36.51 -18.28 11.85
CA ASN A 44 -37.41 -17.47 11.04
C ASN A 44 -36.57 -16.71 9.98
N HIS A 45 -36.08 -17.40 8.96
CA HIS A 45 -35.27 -16.78 7.91
C HIS A 45 -36.17 -15.99 6.96
N SER A 46 -36.35 -14.70 7.25
CA SER A 46 -37.06 -13.76 6.37
C SER A 46 -36.39 -13.55 5.00
N ASN A 47 -35.19 -14.11 4.78
CA ASN A 47 -34.46 -13.99 3.52
C ASN A 47 -33.96 -15.35 3.03
N ILE A 48 -34.68 -15.94 2.06
CA ILE A 48 -34.38 -17.23 1.44
C ILE A 48 -32.99 -17.25 0.79
N ILE A 49 -32.53 -16.10 0.26
CA ILE A 49 -31.20 -15.97 -0.35
C ILE A 49 -30.10 -16.18 0.71
N ARG A 50 -30.28 -15.62 1.91
CA ARG A 50 -29.37 -15.83 3.05
C ARG A 50 -29.24 -17.32 3.38
N TYR A 51 -30.38 -17.99 3.50
CA TYR A 51 -30.44 -19.40 3.83
C TYR A 51 -29.74 -20.26 2.78
N ILE A 52 -29.97 -20.00 1.49
CA ILE A 52 -29.31 -20.72 0.40
C ILE A 52 -27.78 -20.49 0.42
N LEU A 53 -27.33 -19.28 0.72
CA LEU A 53 -25.90 -18.95 0.80
C LEU A 53 -25.25 -19.60 2.02
N GLU A 54 -25.87 -19.51 3.20
CA GLU A 54 -25.38 -20.17 4.43
C GLU A 54 -25.37 -21.70 4.28
N MET A 55 -26.33 -22.27 3.56
CA MET A 55 -26.36 -23.71 3.20
C MET A 55 -25.29 -24.13 2.19
N GLY A 56 -24.69 -23.16 1.48
CA GLY A 56 -23.56 -23.36 0.56
C GLY A 56 -22.20 -23.13 1.21
N ASP A 57 -22.11 -23.18 2.55
CA ASP A 57 -20.91 -22.86 3.36
C ASP A 57 -20.41 -21.41 3.19
N ILE A 58 -21.25 -20.48 2.72
CA ILE A 58 -20.90 -19.06 2.65
C ILE A 58 -21.29 -18.40 3.98
N GLU A 59 -20.28 -18.19 4.83
CA GLU A 59 -20.43 -17.56 6.13
C GLU A 59 -20.69 -16.05 5.99
N GLY A 60 -21.76 -15.55 6.63
CA GLY A 60 -22.01 -14.12 6.76
C GLY A 60 -21.13 -13.47 7.84
N PHE A 61 -21.21 -12.15 7.99
CA PHE A 61 -20.43 -11.41 9.00
C PHE A 61 -21.01 -11.46 10.43
N ASP A 62 -21.71 -12.54 10.78
CA ASP A 62 -22.25 -12.69 12.12
C ASP A 62 -21.16 -13.11 13.11
N TRP A 63 -20.81 -12.21 14.02
CA TRP A 63 -19.77 -12.46 15.01
C TRP A 63 -20.07 -13.67 15.90
N GLN A 64 -21.32 -13.87 16.33
CA GLN A 64 -21.66 -14.97 17.23
C GLN A 64 -21.52 -16.32 16.52
N LYS A 65 -21.93 -16.39 15.25
CA LYS A 65 -21.72 -17.60 14.42
C LYS A 65 -20.24 -17.85 14.14
N ASN A 66 -19.48 -16.78 13.84
CA ASN A 66 -18.07 -16.91 13.44
C ASN A 66 -17.12 -17.07 14.63
N LEU A 67 -17.57 -16.85 15.86
CA LEU A 67 -16.71 -16.87 17.06
C LEU A 67 -15.95 -18.20 17.23
N GLN A 68 -16.64 -19.33 17.04
CA GLN A 68 -16.02 -20.65 17.20
C GLN A 68 -14.94 -20.89 16.14
N MET A 69 -15.24 -20.59 14.87
CA MET A 69 -14.27 -20.63 13.78
C MET A 69 -13.09 -19.70 14.08
N PHE A 70 -13.39 -18.45 14.46
CA PHE A 70 -12.37 -17.46 14.77
C PHE A 70 -11.44 -17.95 15.88
N GLN A 71 -11.96 -18.54 16.95
CA GLN A 71 -11.18 -19.07 18.07
C GLN A 71 -10.37 -20.35 17.74
N LYS A 72 -10.79 -21.13 16.74
CA LYS A 72 -10.06 -22.31 16.26
C LYS A 72 -8.64 -21.95 15.79
N TYR A 73 -8.46 -20.77 15.18
CA TYR A 73 -7.19 -20.39 14.57
C TYR A 73 -6.30 -19.55 15.50
N PRO A 74 -4.99 -19.84 15.58
CA PRO A 74 -4.05 -19.07 16.38
C PRO A 74 -3.86 -17.65 15.83
N MET A 75 -3.81 -16.67 16.75
CA MET A 75 -3.54 -15.27 16.42
C MET A 75 -2.06 -15.06 16.04
N MET A 76 -1.85 -14.48 14.88
CA MET A 76 -0.56 -14.02 14.38
C MET A 76 -0.46 -12.50 14.41
N THR A 77 0.77 -12.01 14.47
CA THR A 77 1.13 -10.58 14.50
C THR A 77 2.28 -10.35 13.55
N THR A 78 2.49 -9.14 13.03
CA THR A 78 3.61 -8.82 12.12
C THR A 78 4.95 -9.35 12.61
N LYS A 79 5.32 -9.08 13.87
CA LYS A 79 6.60 -9.55 14.49
C LYS A 79 6.82 -11.06 14.48
N ARG A 80 5.74 -11.84 14.47
CA ARG A 80 5.80 -13.32 14.37
C ARG A 80 5.89 -13.75 12.91
N LEU A 81 5.21 -13.04 12.03
CA LEU A 81 5.16 -13.31 10.59
C LEU A 81 6.48 -12.98 9.89
N GLU A 82 7.14 -11.88 10.24
CA GLU A 82 8.46 -11.47 9.72
C GLU A 82 9.53 -12.56 9.82
N LYS A 83 9.46 -13.40 10.87
CA LYS A 83 10.42 -14.49 11.11
C LYS A 83 10.15 -15.73 10.26
N ARG A 84 9.01 -15.78 9.58
CA ARG A 84 8.60 -16.94 8.78
C ARG A 84 9.15 -16.84 7.37
N THR A 85 9.60 -17.98 6.86
CA THR A 85 10.05 -18.10 5.47
C THR A 85 8.94 -18.58 4.52
N LYS A 86 7.85 -19.12 5.09
CA LYS A 86 6.69 -19.64 4.36
C LYS A 86 5.43 -18.88 4.77
N ARG A 87 4.56 -18.66 3.79
CA ARG A 87 3.24 -18.06 3.99
C ARG A 87 2.47 -18.79 5.08
N PRO A 88 1.77 -18.06 5.96
CA PRO A 88 1.01 -18.68 7.03
C PRO A 88 -0.24 -19.37 6.48
N SER A 89 -0.65 -20.45 7.13
CA SER A 89 -1.91 -21.16 6.90
C SER A 89 -2.47 -21.61 8.24
N ASN A 90 -3.79 -21.81 8.33
CA ASN A 90 -4.45 -22.13 9.60
C ASN A 90 -4.18 -21.08 10.68
N VAL A 91 -4.37 -19.80 10.37
CA VAL A 91 -4.11 -18.69 11.30
C VAL A 91 -5.19 -17.62 11.20
N ARG A 92 -5.25 -16.75 12.20
CA ARG A 92 -5.98 -15.48 12.12
C ARG A 92 -5.03 -14.32 12.42
N MET A 93 -5.29 -13.15 11.85
CA MET A 93 -4.52 -11.93 12.11
C MET A 93 -5.36 -10.69 11.84
N LEU A 94 -4.91 -9.53 12.30
CA LEU A 94 -5.55 -8.26 11.92
C LEU A 94 -5.41 -8.03 10.42
N SER A 95 -6.36 -7.30 9.82
CA SER A 95 -6.24 -6.91 8.42
C SER A 95 -4.95 -6.13 8.16
N SER A 96 -4.54 -5.23 9.08
CA SER A 96 -3.26 -4.52 8.95
C SER A 96 -2.05 -5.46 9.01
N ASP A 97 -2.05 -6.45 9.89
CA ASP A 97 -0.96 -7.44 9.99
C ASP A 97 -0.88 -8.32 8.72
N PHE A 98 -2.03 -8.65 8.11
CA PHE A 98 -2.08 -9.38 6.83
C PHE A 98 -1.48 -8.56 5.68
N ILE A 99 -1.86 -7.29 5.58
CA ILE A 99 -1.36 -6.37 4.55
C ILE A 99 0.15 -6.14 4.75
N GLU A 100 0.60 -5.91 5.99
CA GLU A 100 2.01 -5.70 6.32
C GLU A 100 2.85 -6.96 5.99
N ASP A 101 2.36 -8.17 6.27
CA ASP A 101 3.01 -9.42 5.87
C ASP A 101 3.03 -9.59 4.34
N SER A 102 1.96 -9.18 3.65
CA SER A 102 1.87 -9.23 2.19
C SER A 102 2.91 -8.33 1.52
N LEU A 103 3.17 -7.16 2.09
CA LEU A 103 4.08 -6.17 1.52
C LEU A 103 5.54 -6.39 1.96
N TYR A 104 5.77 -6.59 3.26
CA TYR A 104 7.09 -6.41 3.88
C TYR A 104 7.73 -7.68 4.45
N ASN A 105 7.09 -8.84 4.35
CA ASN A 105 7.74 -10.08 4.81
C ASN A 105 9.08 -10.29 4.08
N PRO A 106 10.22 -10.44 4.80
CA PRO A 106 11.54 -10.54 4.16
C PRO A 106 11.71 -11.72 3.20
N SER A 107 10.93 -12.78 3.36
CA SER A 107 11.07 -14.02 2.58
C SER A 107 10.12 -14.07 1.38
N TYR A 108 8.92 -13.51 1.52
CA TYR A 108 7.90 -13.63 0.49
C TYR A 108 7.06 -12.41 0.23
N GLY A 109 7.27 -11.30 0.95
CA GLY A 109 6.54 -10.05 0.76
C GLY A 109 6.82 -9.43 -0.60
N TYR A 110 5.92 -8.54 -1.01
CA TYR A 110 5.96 -7.89 -2.32
C TYR A 110 7.28 -7.14 -2.54
N PHE A 111 7.70 -6.31 -1.58
CA PHE A 111 8.93 -5.52 -1.69
C PHE A 111 10.22 -6.36 -1.61
N ALA A 112 10.15 -7.57 -1.05
CA ALA A 112 11.28 -8.49 -1.04
C ALA A 112 11.48 -9.18 -2.40
N LYS A 113 10.40 -9.53 -3.09
CA LYS A 113 10.43 -10.33 -4.33
C LYS A 113 10.35 -9.50 -5.61
N GLN A 114 9.41 -8.56 -5.67
CA GLN A 114 9.00 -7.91 -6.92
C GLN A 114 9.58 -6.51 -7.08
N ALA A 115 9.91 -5.81 -5.99
CA ALA A 115 10.35 -4.42 -6.08
C ALA A 115 11.68 -4.29 -6.83
N THR A 116 11.56 -3.87 -8.09
CA THR A 116 12.63 -3.27 -8.86
C THR A 116 12.17 -1.85 -9.16
N ILE A 117 13.00 -0.86 -8.86
CA ILE A 117 12.72 0.53 -9.17
C ILE A 117 13.58 0.90 -10.36
N PHE A 118 12.93 1.29 -11.46
CA PHE A 118 13.61 1.77 -12.65
C PHE A 118 14.24 3.13 -12.37
N GLN A 119 15.45 3.32 -12.85
CA GLN A 119 16.15 4.60 -12.81
C GLN A 119 16.63 4.89 -14.23
N HIS A 120 16.35 6.10 -14.71
CA HIS A 120 16.87 6.54 -15.99
C HIS A 120 18.33 6.99 -15.82
N ASP A 121 19.19 6.62 -16.76
CA ASP A 121 20.64 6.88 -16.65
C ASP A 121 20.97 8.38 -16.73
N GLU A 122 20.17 9.17 -17.46
CA GLU A 122 20.42 10.58 -17.73
C GLU A 122 19.15 11.42 -17.51
N PRO A 123 19.24 12.67 -17.01
CA PRO A 123 18.09 13.56 -16.89
C PRO A 123 17.41 13.85 -18.23
N ILE A 124 16.08 13.94 -18.21
CA ILE A 124 15.31 14.32 -19.40
C ILE A 124 15.45 15.83 -19.65
N VAL A 125 15.78 16.19 -20.90
CA VAL A 125 15.83 17.59 -21.34
C VAL A 125 14.45 18.02 -21.85
N TYR A 126 13.64 18.61 -20.96
CA TYR A 126 12.24 18.98 -21.26
C TYR A 126 12.11 19.98 -22.40
N LYS A 127 13.03 20.95 -22.50
CA LYS A 127 13.04 21.99 -23.54
C LYS A 127 13.18 21.43 -24.96
N GLU A 128 13.62 20.18 -25.12
CA GLU A 128 13.71 19.53 -26.42
C GLU A 128 12.39 18.85 -26.83
N LEU A 129 11.56 18.50 -25.86
CA LEU A 129 10.30 17.78 -26.05
C LEU A 129 9.22 18.71 -26.61
N SER A 130 8.47 18.22 -27.59
CA SER A 130 7.32 18.89 -28.18
C SER A 130 6.19 19.10 -27.16
N GLY A 131 5.94 18.12 -26.28
CA GLY A 131 4.90 18.15 -25.27
C GLY A 131 4.92 16.95 -24.33
N GLN A 132 3.89 16.83 -23.50
CA GLN A 132 3.76 15.77 -22.49
C GLN A 132 3.68 14.35 -23.09
N ASP A 133 3.07 14.19 -24.26
CA ASP A 133 2.98 12.89 -24.93
C ASP A 133 4.37 12.36 -25.32
N GLU A 134 5.25 13.22 -25.82
CA GLU A 134 6.63 12.84 -26.16
C GLU A 134 7.45 12.51 -24.90
N PHE A 135 7.21 13.22 -23.79
CA PHE A 135 7.78 12.89 -22.49
C PHE A 135 7.42 11.45 -22.09
N MET A 136 6.13 11.10 -22.13
CA MET A 136 5.66 9.76 -21.77
C MET A 136 6.20 8.69 -22.71
N GLN A 137 6.25 8.95 -24.03
CA GLN A 137 6.83 8.02 -24.99
C GLN A 137 8.32 7.77 -24.75
N LYS A 138 9.09 8.82 -24.44
CA LYS A 138 10.51 8.70 -24.13
C LYS A 138 10.73 7.90 -22.86
N TRP A 139 9.91 8.12 -21.84
CA TRP A 139 9.95 7.35 -20.60
C TRP A 139 9.63 5.87 -20.82
N ILE A 140 8.53 5.57 -21.52
CA ILE A 140 8.12 4.20 -21.87
C ILE A 140 9.21 3.50 -22.71
N SER A 141 9.83 4.22 -23.65
CA SER A 141 10.91 3.67 -24.47
C SER A 141 12.16 3.35 -23.64
N ALA A 142 12.51 4.20 -22.68
CA ALA A 142 13.62 3.96 -21.76
C ALA A 142 13.34 2.76 -20.83
N TYR A 143 12.09 2.65 -20.39
CA TYR A 143 11.59 1.50 -19.64
C TYR A 143 11.73 0.19 -20.42
N ASP A 144 11.26 0.15 -21.68
CA ASP A 144 11.31 -1.06 -22.51
C ASP A 144 12.74 -1.54 -22.73
N GLN A 145 13.66 -0.60 -22.92
CA GLN A 145 15.09 -0.91 -23.05
C GLN A 145 15.68 -1.49 -21.77
N TYR A 146 15.27 -0.99 -20.60
CA TYR A 146 15.73 -1.50 -19.32
C TYR A 146 15.20 -2.91 -19.04
N ASP A 147 13.91 -3.15 -19.30
CA ASP A 147 13.31 -4.48 -19.16
C ASP A 147 14.04 -5.49 -20.05
N GLN A 148 14.28 -5.15 -21.32
CA GLN A 148 15.06 -5.99 -22.24
C GLN A 148 16.51 -6.25 -21.79
N LYS A 149 17.16 -5.29 -21.12
CA LYS A 149 18.54 -5.42 -20.60
C LYS A 149 18.64 -6.22 -19.30
N MET A 150 17.59 -6.25 -18.49
CA MET A 150 17.52 -7.02 -17.23
C MET A 150 17.08 -8.47 -17.45
N VAL A 151 16.38 -8.75 -18.56
CA VAL A 151 15.93 -10.09 -18.97
C VAL A 151 17.06 -11.13 -19.24
N PRO A 152 18.29 -10.81 -19.72
CA PRO A 152 19.34 -11.80 -19.98
C PRO A 152 20.06 -12.32 -18.72
N THR A 153 19.93 -11.63 -17.58
CA THR A 153 20.72 -11.91 -16.36
C THR A 153 20.04 -12.89 -15.40
N LEU A 154 18.75 -13.18 -15.57
CA LEU A 154 18.01 -14.19 -14.79
C LEU A 154 18.14 -15.57 -15.47
N LYS A 155 19.32 -16.20 -15.34
CA LYS A 155 19.59 -17.55 -15.87
C LYS A 155 18.83 -18.63 -15.09
N HIS A 156 18.11 -19.45 -15.87
CA HIS A 156 17.63 -20.80 -15.61
C HIS A 156 18.09 -21.49 -14.31
N SER A 157 17.20 -21.59 -13.32
CA SER A 157 17.16 -22.77 -12.46
C SER A 157 16.58 -23.92 -13.29
N LYS A 158 17.44 -24.83 -13.75
CA LYS A 158 17.02 -26.11 -14.32
C LYS A 158 16.41 -26.93 -13.18
N GLU A 159 15.08 -27.04 -13.17
CA GLU A 159 14.35 -28.30 -12.92
C GLU A 159 12.82 -28.07 -12.95
N ASN A 160 12.20 -28.70 -13.95
CA ASN A 160 10.85 -29.25 -14.04
C ASN A 160 9.59 -28.35 -14.01
N HIS A 161 8.99 -28.25 -15.21
CA HIS A 161 7.55 -28.22 -15.54
C HIS A 161 6.64 -27.21 -14.84
N PHE A 162 6.58 -25.99 -15.38
CA PHE A 162 5.37 -25.31 -15.88
C PHE A 162 5.84 -24.06 -16.63
N GLN A 163 5.52 -23.95 -17.92
CA GLN A 163 5.99 -22.86 -18.77
C GLN A 163 5.15 -21.60 -18.50
N LEU A 164 5.45 -20.91 -17.39
CA LEU A 164 4.92 -19.57 -17.12
C LEU A 164 5.56 -18.60 -18.13
N THR A 165 4.72 -18.03 -19.00
CA THR A 165 5.03 -16.79 -19.73
C THR A 165 5.50 -15.76 -18.70
N LYS A 166 6.76 -15.34 -18.82
CA LYS A 166 7.48 -14.55 -17.80
C LYS A 166 6.83 -13.18 -17.65
N PRO A 167 6.56 -12.70 -16.42
CA PRO A 167 6.02 -11.35 -16.23
C PRO A 167 7.12 -10.31 -16.51
N SER A 168 6.80 -9.25 -17.26
CA SER A 168 7.56 -8.00 -17.24
C SER A 168 7.75 -7.50 -15.80
N LEU A 169 8.85 -6.78 -15.57
CA LEU A 169 9.12 -6.16 -14.28
C LEU A 169 8.03 -5.11 -13.96
N GLN A 170 7.36 -5.25 -12.83
CA GLN A 170 6.50 -4.19 -12.29
C GLN A 170 7.42 -3.08 -11.76
N LEU A 171 7.74 -2.08 -12.59
CA LEU A 171 8.61 -0.96 -12.19
C LEU A 171 7.74 0.20 -11.70
N TRP A 172 8.06 0.64 -10.49
CA TRP A 172 7.44 1.79 -9.84
C TRP A 172 7.79 3.08 -10.59
N HIS A 173 6.80 3.92 -10.86
CA HIS A 173 7.01 5.28 -11.36
C HIS A 173 6.86 6.23 -10.17
N THR A 174 7.96 6.56 -9.53
CA THR A 174 7.97 7.57 -8.45
C THR A 174 8.35 8.93 -9.05
N PRO A 175 7.79 10.06 -8.57
CA PRO A 175 8.16 11.40 -9.02
C PRO A 175 9.67 11.65 -8.93
N THR A 176 10.31 11.10 -7.89
CA THR A 176 11.76 11.17 -7.69
C THR A 176 12.54 10.59 -8.87
N GLU A 177 12.12 9.45 -9.40
CA GLU A 177 12.81 8.82 -10.54
C GLU A 177 12.40 9.46 -11.87
N LEU A 178 11.12 9.81 -12.01
CA LEU A 178 10.55 10.33 -13.26
C LEU A 178 11.04 11.75 -13.59
N PHE A 179 11.22 12.59 -12.57
CA PHE A 179 11.51 14.01 -12.71
C PHE A 179 12.91 14.38 -12.21
N GLN A 180 13.82 13.41 -12.10
CA GLN A 180 15.19 13.68 -11.69
C GLN A 180 15.94 14.58 -12.69
N PRO A 181 16.82 15.49 -12.21
CA PRO A 181 17.07 15.81 -10.80
C PRO A 181 16.08 16.84 -10.23
N TYR A 182 15.28 17.48 -11.08
CA TYR A 182 14.52 18.70 -10.79
C TYR A 182 13.56 18.57 -9.61
N TYR A 183 12.89 17.42 -9.46
CA TYR A 183 12.03 17.16 -8.30
C TYR A 183 12.84 17.11 -7.00
N GLY A 184 13.98 16.41 -6.98
CA GLY A 184 14.88 16.39 -5.82
C GLY A 184 15.49 17.75 -5.51
N GLU A 185 15.79 18.56 -6.52
CA GLU A 185 16.24 19.94 -6.30
C GLU A 185 15.15 20.83 -5.69
N ALA A 186 13.88 20.63 -6.05
CA ALA A 186 12.77 21.38 -5.46
C ALA A 186 12.67 21.12 -3.95
N LEU A 187 12.74 19.85 -3.55
CA LEU A 187 12.82 19.45 -2.16
C LEU A 187 14.07 20.02 -1.47
N ALA A 188 15.22 20.01 -2.14
CA ALA A 188 16.45 20.60 -1.61
C ALA A 188 16.31 22.11 -1.33
N ARG A 189 15.64 22.87 -2.22
CA ARG A 189 15.37 24.30 -2.02
C ARG A 189 14.48 24.53 -0.79
N TYR A 190 13.40 23.76 -0.65
CA TYR A 190 12.54 23.82 0.54
C TYR A 190 13.33 23.56 1.83
N LEU A 191 14.11 22.47 1.87
CA LEU A 191 14.89 22.08 3.05
C LEU A 191 15.93 23.16 3.40
N LEU A 192 16.64 23.68 2.40
CA LEU A 192 17.69 24.67 2.57
C LEU A 192 17.14 26.00 3.12
N VAL A 193 16.01 26.47 2.60
CA VAL A 193 15.38 27.72 3.07
C VAL A 193 14.94 27.57 4.52
N ASN A 194 14.21 26.51 4.86
CA ASN A 194 13.74 26.27 6.24
C ASN A 194 14.90 26.03 7.22
N TYR A 195 15.94 25.32 6.80
CA TYR A 195 17.16 25.15 7.58
C TYR A 195 17.84 26.49 7.90
N LYS A 196 17.99 27.36 6.88
CA LYS A 196 18.63 28.66 7.05
C LYS A 196 17.85 29.60 7.95
N LEU A 197 16.52 29.56 7.89
CA LEU A 197 15.65 30.40 8.71
C LEU A 197 15.62 29.95 10.18
N ASN A 198 15.63 28.64 10.43
CA ASN A 198 15.30 28.10 11.75
C ASN A 198 16.51 27.57 12.54
N GLN A 199 17.60 27.18 11.86
CA GLN A 199 18.66 26.36 12.48
C GLN A 199 20.07 26.85 12.19
N TYR A 200 20.34 27.41 11.01
CA TYR A 200 21.67 27.88 10.63
C TYR A 200 22.07 29.14 11.41
N PRO A 201 23.34 29.30 11.84
CA PRO A 201 24.45 28.34 11.78
C PRO A 201 24.59 27.49 13.06
N TYR A 202 23.60 27.45 13.94
CA TYR A 202 23.74 26.83 15.26
C TYR A 202 23.73 25.31 15.21
N ASN A 203 22.86 24.72 14.38
CA ASN A 203 22.74 23.27 14.21
C ASN A 203 23.12 22.85 12.79
N ASP A 204 23.57 21.61 12.66
CA ASP A 204 23.88 20.98 11.36
C ASP A 204 22.61 20.53 10.64
N LEU A 205 22.62 20.56 9.30
CA LEU A 205 21.49 20.10 8.49
C LEU A 205 21.42 18.57 8.54
N THR A 206 20.54 18.02 9.38
CA THR A 206 20.35 16.58 9.49
C THR A 206 19.03 16.15 8.82
N ILE A 207 19.10 15.22 7.89
CA ILE A 207 17.95 14.71 7.12
C ILE A 207 17.80 13.21 7.39
N TYR A 208 16.58 12.76 7.64
CA TYR A 208 16.17 11.36 7.72
C TYR A 208 15.16 11.08 6.60
N GLU A 209 15.57 10.35 5.58
CA GLU A 209 14.70 9.88 4.50
C GLU A 209 14.19 8.48 4.86
N ILE A 210 12.87 8.33 4.96
CA ILE A 210 12.20 7.05 5.18
C ILE A 210 11.90 6.46 3.80
N GLY A 211 12.35 5.23 3.54
CA GLY A 211 12.09 4.54 2.27
C GLY A 211 12.83 5.14 1.08
N GLY A 212 14.17 5.21 1.14
CA GLY A 212 14.95 5.95 0.14
C GLY A 212 15.04 5.35 -1.27
N GLY A 213 14.33 4.25 -1.57
CA GLY A 213 14.27 3.65 -2.89
C GLY A 213 15.66 3.34 -3.46
N ASN A 214 16.01 3.94 -4.62
CA ASN A 214 17.35 3.80 -5.21
C ASN A 214 18.42 4.74 -4.61
N GLY A 215 18.04 5.65 -3.72
CA GLY A 215 18.90 6.74 -3.22
C GLY A 215 18.98 7.93 -4.18
N THR A 216 18.09 8.01 -5.17
CA THR A 216 18.05 9.08 -6.18
C THR A 216 17.74 10.43 -5.54
N LEU A 217 16.76 10.50 -4.62
CA LEU A 217 16.42 11.73 -3.92
C LEU A 217 17.60 12.26 -3.10
N MET A 218 18.23 11.40 -2.30
CA MET A 218 19.43 11.70 -1.54
C MET A 218 20.55 12.27 -2.42
N THR A 219 20.80 11.65 -3.58
CA THR A 219 21.83 12.14 -4.51
C THR A 219 21.47 13.52 -5.06
N ASN A 220 20.24 13.70 -5.53
CA ASN A 220 19.76 14.98 -6.07
C ASN A 220 19.85 16.12 -5.04
N ILE A 221 19.43 15.87 -3.79
CA ILE A 221 19.49 16.85 -2.71
C ILE A 221 20.94 17.21 -2.38
N LEU A 222 21.81 16.22 -2.20
CA LEU A 222 23.20 16.46 -1.82
C LEU A 222 23.99 17.15 -2.94
N ASP A 223 23.76 16.79 -4.19
CA ASP A 223 24.36 17.45 -5.35
C ASP A 223 23.92 18.90 -5.48
N PHE A 224 22.63 19.17 -5.27
CA PHE A 224 22.11 20.53 -5.30
C PHE A 224 22.73 21.40 -4.19
N ILE A 225 22.78 20.90 -2.95
CA ILE A 225 23.35 21.64 -1.82
C ILE A 225 24.86 21.84 -2.03
N GLN A 226 25.59 20.81 -2.48
CA GLN A 226 27.03 20.90 -2.74
C GLN A 226 27.36 21.98 -3.79
N ARG A 227 26.56 22.05 -4.87
CA ARG A 227 26.76 23.01 -5.96
C ARG A 227 26.38 24.44 -5.56
N THR A 228 25.32 24.61 -4.77
CA THR A 228 24.74 25.94 -4.50
C THR A 228 25.19 26.55 -3.18
N GLN A 229 25.47 25.74 -2.16
CA GLN A 229 25.82 26.16 -0.80
C GLN A 229 26.86 25.21 -0.17
N PRO A 230 28.13 25.27 -0.61
CA PRO A 230 29.18 24.36 -0.15
C PRO A 230 29.38 24.34 1.37
N GLU A 231 29.25 25.50 2.03
CA GLU A 231 29.40 25.62 3.49
C GLU A 231 28.27 24.91 4.25
N VAL A 232 27.07 24.87 3.68
CA VAL A 232 25.95 24.10 4.24
C VAL A 232 26.20 22.61 4.01
N TYR A 233 26.64 22.23 2.81
CA TYR A 233 26.97 20.85 2.47
C TYR A 233 28.02 20.24 3.42
N GLU A 234 29.04 21.01 3.80
CA GLU A 234 30.03 20.61 4.80
C GLU A 234 29.40 20.19 6.14
N ARG A 235 28.25 20.78 6.48
CA ARG A 235 27.49 20.56 7.71
C ARG A 235 26.21 19.74 7.51
N THR A 236 26.07 19.08 6.36
CA THR A 236 24.94 18.20 6.09
C THR A 236 25.21 16.77 6.56
N ARG A 237 24.22 16.13 7.17
CA ARG A 237 24.19 14.68 7.45
C ARG A 237 22.90 14.10 6.89
N TYR A 238 23.03 13.03 6.11
CA TYR A 238 21.90 12.39 5.45
C TYR A 238 21.75 10.96 5.95
N ASN A 239 20.57 10.60 6.46
CA ASN A 239 20.28 9.29 7.02
C ASN A 239 19.16 8.66 6.19
N ILE A 240 19.38 7.46 5.64
CA ILE A 240 18.31 6.70 4.96
C ILE A 240 17.86 5.58 5.89
N VAL A 241 16.57 5.52 6.19
CA VAL A 241 15.91 4.45 6.94
C VAL A 241 15.22 3.53 5.96
N GLU A 242 15.79 2.34 5.75
CA GLU A 242 15.36 1.40 4.73
C GLU A 242 15.09 0.03 5.34
N ILE A 243 13.89 -0.50 5.16
CA ILE A 243 13.51 -1.83 5.68
C ILE A 243 14.06 -2.95 4.78
N SER A 244 14.12 -2.75 3.47
CA SER A 244 14.53 -3.74 2.49
C SER A 244 16.05 -3.86 2.40
N SER A 245 16.61 -5.01 2.80
CA SER A 245 18.05 -5.26 2.67
C SER A 245 18.53 -5.21 1.21
N ARG A 246 17.67 -5.54 0.24
CA ARG A 246 18.01 -5.48 -1.20
C ARG A 246 18.19 -4.03 -1.67
N LEU A 247 17.29 -3.14 -1.29
CA LEU A 247 17.40 -1.71 -1.63
C LEU A 247 18.54 -1.05 -0.85
N PHE A 248 18.74 -1.45 0.40
CA PHE A 248 19.88 -1.02 1.21
C PHE A 248 21.23 -1.29 0.50
N ASP A 249 21.43 -2.49 -0.04
CA ASP A 249 22.64 -2.85 -0.78
C ASP A 249 22.80 -2.04 -2.09
N LYS A 250 21.68 -1.71 -2.76
CA LYS A 250 21.68 -0.85 -3.94
C LYS A 250 22.07 0.58 -3.58
N GLN A 251 21.52 1.13 -2.50
CA GLN A 251 21.84 2.47 -1.98
C GLN A 251 23.31 2.59 -1.55
N ILE A 252 23.93 1.52 -1.02
CA ILE A 252 25.37 1.48 -0.73
C ILE A 252 26.22 1.76 -1.98
N LYS A 253 25.82 1.23 -3.13
CA LYS A 253 26.55 1.45 -4.39
C LYS A 253 26.34 2.87 -4.91
N ASN A 254 25.10 3.36 -4.83
CA ASN A 254 24.73 4.68 -5.35
C ASN A 254 25.28 5.85 -4.52
N LYS A 255 25.50 5.69 -3.20
CA LYS A 255 26.05 6.75 -2.35
C LYS A 255 27.53 7.08 -2.57
N SER A 256 28.22 6.49 -3.55
CA SER A 256 29.69 6.55 -3.68
C SER A 256 30.25 7.98 -3.64
N LYS A 257 29.60 8.93 -4.32
CA LYS A 257 29.97 10.37 -4.35
C LYS A 257 29.86 11.06 -2.98
N HIS A 258 28.81 10.76 -2.21
CA HIS A 258 28.52 11.39 -0.91
C HIS A 258 28.69 10.46 0.29
N SER A 259 29.51 9.41 0.15
CA SER A 259 29.62 8.32 1.13
C SER A 259 29.93 8.80 2.56
N HIS A 260 30.69 9.89 2.70
CA HIS A 260 31.06 10.52 3.98
C HIS A 260 29.93 11.34 4.63
N LYS A 261 28.83 11.61 3.90
CA LYS A 261 27.64 12.33 4.37
C LYS A 261 26.47 11.41 4.70
N VAL A 262 26.48 10.18 4.15
CA VAL A 262 25.32 9.30 4.11
C VAL A 262 25.47 8.14 5.09
N HIS A 263 24.56 8.08 6.05
CA HIS A 263 24.38 6.96 6.96
C HIS A 263 23.15 6.13 6.53
N LEU A 264 23.33 4.83 6.35
CA LEU A 264 22.22 3.93 5.99
C LEU A 264 21.83 3.11 7.21
N ILE A 265 20.54 3.02 7.48
CA ILE A 265 19.97 2.32 8.64
C ILE A 265 19.00 1.26 8.14
N ASN A 266 19.40 -0.02 8.20
CA ASN A 266 18.54 -1.13 7.77
C ASN A 266 17.56 -1.53 8.88
N GLN A 267 16.46 -0.80 9.01
CA GLN A 267 15.39 -1.10 9.96
C GLN A 267 14.05 -0.51 9.52
N SER A 268 12.96 -1.09 10.00
CA SER A 268 11.64 -0.45 9.88
C SER A 268 11.59 0.82 10.73
N VAL A 269 11.10 1.92 10.16
CA VAL A 269 10.81 3.14 10.94
C VAL A 269 9.76 2.88 12.02
N LEU A 270 8.86 1.90 11.81
CA LEU A 270 7.82 1.54 12.78
C LEU A 270 8.37 0.80 14.02
N ASP A 271 9.64 0.39 14.00
CA ASP A 271 10.34 -0.21 15.13
C ASP A 271 11.41 0.71 15.73
N TRP A 272 11.46 1.96 15.28
CA TRP A 272 12.42 2.94 15.75
C TRP A 272 12.32 3.15 17.27
N ASN A 273 13.48 3.11 17.94
CA ASN A 273 13.57 3.16 19.40
C ASN A 273 14.70 4.03 19.96
N LYS A 274 15.40 4.79 19.11
CA LYS A 274 16.53 5.65 19.51
C LYS A 274 16.11 7.13 19.49
N PRO A 275 16.27 7.89 20.58
CA PRO A 275 15.95 9.31 20.54
C PRO A 275 16.93 10.07 19.64
N VAL A 276 16.40 10.93 18.76
CA VAL A 276 17.08 11.92 17.93
C VAL A 276 16.61 13.28 18.41
N ILE A 277 17.42 13.90 19.26
CA ILE A 277 17.06 15.14 19.96
C ILE A 277 17.42 16.36 19.10
N GLU A 278 18.43 16.22 18.24
CA GLU A 278 18.86 17.26 17.34
C GLU A 278 17.74 17.64 16.35
N PRO A 279 17.60 18.94 16.02
CA PRO A 279 16.72 19.37 14.95
C PRO A 279 17.07 18.66 13.64
N CYS A 280 16.06 18.07 13.00
CA CYS A 280 16.23 17.31 11.78
C CYS A 280 15.02 17.45 10.87
N PHE A 281 15.20 17.14 9.59
CA PHE A 281 14.10 16.91 8.67
C PHE A 281 13.80 15.42 8.60
N VAL A 282 12.52 15.06 8.61
CA VAL A 282 12.06 13.71 8.30
C VAL A 282 11.33 13.80 6.96
N VAL A 283 11.89 13.13 5.95
CA VAL A 283 11.38 13.10 4.58
C VAL A 283 10.76 11.73 4.32
N ALA A 284 9.50 11.70 3.86
CA ALA A 284 8.77 10.47 3.56
C ALA A 284 7.93 10.67 2.29
N LEU A 285 8.50 10.33 1.13
CA LEU A 285 7.82 10.44 -0.16
C LEU A 285 7.37 9.04 -0.61
N GLU A 286 6.07 8.87 -0.90
CA GLU A 286 5.46 7.58 -1.26
C GLU A 286 5.77 6.49 -0.23
N VAL A 287 5.42 6.82 1.02
CA VAL A 287 5.62 5.94 2.18
C VAL A 287 4.27 5.64 2.84
N PHE A 288 3.38 6.63 2.90
CA PHE A 288 2.12 6.52 3.64
C PHE A 288 1.14 5.59 2.93
N ASP A 289 1.11 5.60 1.60
CA ASP A 289 0.27 4.69 0.82
C ASP A 289 0.55 3.21 1.08
N ASN A 290 1.78 2.81 1.37
CA ASN A 290 2.10 1.42 1.66
C ASN A 290 2.04 1.07 3.16
N LEU A 291 1.77 2.04 4.05
CA LEU A 291 1.54 1.74 5.46
C LEU A 291 0.19 1.02 5.62
N ALA A 292 0.23 -0.16 6.23
CA ALA A 292 -0.96 -1.02 6.33
C ALA A 292 -2.10 -0.37 7.13
N HIS A 293 -3.34 -0.56 6.65
CA HIS A 293 -4.56 -0.11 7.30
C HIS A 293 -5.29 -1.25 8.00
N ASP A 294 -5.93 -0.98 9.14
CA ASP A 294 -6.93 -1.89 9.71
C ASP A 294 -8.28 -1.69 9.03
N VAL A 295 -9.11 -2.72 8.98
CA VAL A 295 -10.46 -2.63 8.42
C VAL A 295 -11.47 -2.51 9.55
N VAL A 296 -12.39 -1.55 9.43
CA VAL A 296 -13.49 -1.34 10.38
C VAL A 296 -14.81 -1.35 9.62
N ARG A 297 -15.82 -2.01 10.18
CA ARG A 297 -17.22 -1.85 9.75
C ARG A 297 -18.06 -1.39 10.91
N TYR A 298 -19.20 -0.79 10.60
CA TYR A 298 -20.12 -0.27 11.61
C TYR A 298 -21.44 -1.01 11.54
N ASP A 299 -22.01 -1.38 12.69
CA ASP A 299 -23.40 -1.80 12.73
C ASP A 299 -24.31 -0.61 12.36
N ILE A 300 -25.18 -0.80 11.37
CA ILE A 300 -25.95 0.30 10.77
C ILE A 300 -27.01 0.89 11.72
N ASN A 301 -27.42 0.13 12.73
CA ASN A 301 -28.44 0.58 13.67
C ASN A 301 -27.82 1.32 14.86
N THR A 302 -26.76 0.76 15.43
CA THR A 302 -26.10 1.23 16.65
C THR A 302 -24.88 2.13 16.39
N ASN A 303 -24.38 2.16 15.15
CA ASN A 303 -23.11 2.76 14.75
C ASN A 303 -21.89 2.19 15.50
N GLN A 304 -22.01 1.03 16.15
CA GLN A 304 -20.91 0.40 16.86
C GLN A 304 -19.84 -0.07 15.86
N PRO A 305 -18.56 0.27 16.05
CA PRO A 305 -17.47 -0.22 15.21
C PRO A 305 -17.11 -1.68 15.51
N TYR A 306 -16.76 -2.42 14.47
CA TYR A 306 -16.27 -3.79 14.49
C TYR A 306 -14.92 -3.87 13.76
N GLN A 307 -13.95 -4.49 14.41
CA GLN A 307 -12.59 -4.71 13.91
C GLN A 307 -12.55 -5.89 12.94
N GLY A 308 -11.98 -5.67 11.76
CA GLY A 308 -11.71 -6.67 10.75
C GLY A 308 -10.45 -7.50 11.05
N TYR A 309 -10.57 -8.79 10.79
CA TYR A 309 -9.52 -9.80 10.84
C TYR A 309 -9.56 -10.64 9.57
N VAL A 310 -8.40 -11.15 9.17
CA VAL A 310 -8.27 -12.15 8.12
C VAL A 310 -7.99 -13.50 8.76
N VAL A 311 -8.81 -14.49 8.42
CA VAL A 311 -8.62 -15.90 8.74
C VAL A 311 -8.13 -16.61 7.48
N ILE A 312 -7.06 -17.38 7.62
CA ILE A 312 -6.52 -18.27 6.59
C ILE A 312 -6.79 -19.68 7.06
N ASP A 313 -7.66 -20.41 6.39
CA ASP A 313 -8.09 -21.74 6.81
C ASP A 313 -7.11 -22.87 6.37
N GLU A 314 -7.51 -24.11 6.60
CA GLU A 314 -6.78 -25.32 6.19
C GLU A 314 -6.57 -25.46 4.68
N ASN A 315 -7.47 -24.89 3.88
CA ASN A 315 -7.40 -24.92 2.41
C ASN A 315 -6.60 -23.74 1.85
N ASN A 316 -6.18 -22.81 2.71
CA ASN A 316 -5.59 -21.51 2.37
C ASN A 316 -6.59 -20.54 1.75
N ASP A 317 -7.88 -20.71 2.03
CA ASP A 317 -8.89 -19.73 1.66
C ASP A 317 -8.89 -18.58 2.68
N PHE A 318 -9.10 -17.37 2.17
CA PHE A 318 -9.16 -16.16 2.98
C PHE A 318 -10.60 -15.84 3.36
N LYS A 319 -10.84 -15.65 4.66
CA LYS A 319 -12.14 -15.24 5.21
C LYS A 319 -11.98 -13.98 6.04
N GLU A 320 -12.87 -13.02 5.82
CA GLU A 320 -12.94 -11.80 6.63
C GLU A 320 -13.90 -12.00 7.81
N VAL A 321 -13.43 -11.69 9.02
CA VAL A 321 -14.21 -11.81 10.26
C VAL A 321 -14.20 -10.48 11.02
N PHE A 322 -15.36 -10.09 11.56
CA PHE A 322 -15.54 -8.83 12.26
C PHE A 322 -15.85 -9.04 13.74
N SER A 323 -15.00 -8.53 14.62
CA SER A 323 -15.17 -8.60 16.08
C SER A 323 -15.61 -7.24 16.65
N PRO A 324 -16.51 -7.19 17.64
CA PRO A 324 -16.84 -5.94 18.34
C PRO A 324 -15.67 -5.40 19.19
N GLU A 325 -14.62 -6.20 19.41
CA GLU A 325 -13.43 -5.80 20.16
C GLU A 325 -12.39 -5.15 19.24
N LEU A 326 -12.20 -3.84 19.43
CA LEU A 326 -11.25 -3.07 18.63
C LEU A 326 -9.80 -3.27 19.07
N ASN A 327 -8.89 -3.27 18.10
CA ASN A 327 -7.47 -3.14 18.39
C ASN A 327 -7.19 -1.78 19.07
N PRO A 328 -6.24 -1.69 20.02
CA PRO A 328 -5.89 -0.42 20.66
C PRO A 328 -5.54 0.72 19.70
N TRP A 329 -4.83 0.44 18.59
CA TRP A 329 -4.47 1.44 17.59
C TRP A 329 -5.68 1.93 16.80
N THR A 330 -6.58 1.02 16.39
CA THR A 330 -7.85 1.37 15.75
C THR A 330 -8.69 2.25 16.67
N LYS A 331 -8.84 1.86 17.94
CA LYS A 331 -9.58 2.64 18.93
C LYS A 331 -8.96 4.01 19.16
N HIS A 332 -7.63 4.10 19.23
CA HIS A 332 -6.90 5.36 19.37
C HIS A 332 -7.15 6.29 18.18
N PHE A 333 -7.06 5.76 16.96
CA PHE A 333 -7.35 6.51 15.74
C PHE A 333 -8.76 7.08 15.73
N LEU A 334 -9.76 6.22 15.96
CA LEU A 334 -11.17 6.63 15.92
C LEU A 334 -11.45 7.73 16.96
N ASN A 335 -10.90 7.58 18.18
CA ASN A 335 -11.06 8.59 19.23
C ASN A 335 -10.39 9.93 18.87
N LEU A 336 -9.17 9.90 18.34
CA LEU A 336 -8.46 11.12 17.94
C LEU A 336 -9.18 11.83 16.79
N ARG A 337 -9.71 11.07 15.83
CA ARG A 337 -10.50 11.64 14.74
C ARG A 337 -11.75 12.35 15.26
N GLU A 338 -12.49 11.74 16.17
CA GLU A 338 -13.69 12.37 16.78
C GLU A 338 -13.36 13.63 17.59
N GLN A 339 -12.15 13.72 18.15
CA GLN A 339 -11.68 14.91 18.85
C GLN A 339 -11.11 15.99 17.92
N SER A 340 -10.88 15.65 16.65
CA SER A 340 -10.34 16.56 15.65
C SER A 340 -11.44 17.38 14.98
N LYS A 341 -11.04 18.34 14.14
CA LYS A 341 -11.98 19.05 13.26
C LYS A 341 -12.61 18.14 12.20
N CYS A 342 -12.05 16.95 12.01
CA CYS A 342 -12.45 15.96 11.03
C CYS A 342 -13.22 14.80 11.68
N ALA A 343 -14.03 15.08 12.71
CA ALA A 343 -14.95 14.10 13.30
C ALA A 343 -15.83 13.45 12.21
N VAL A 344 -16.27 12.21 12.40
CA VAL A 344 -17.00 11.45 11.36
C VAL A 344 -18.13 12.25 10.75
N SER A 345 -18.89 13.01 11.53
CA SER A 345 -20.01 13.83 11.04
C SER A 345 -19.62 14.86 9.96
N SER A 346 -18.35 15.26 9.90
CA SER A 346 -17.82 16.22 8.91
C SER A 346 -17.31 15.54 7.64
N LEU A 347 -17.08 14.23 7.67
CA LEU A 347 -16.47 13.49 6.57
C LEU A 347 -17.50 13.11 5.50
N LYS A 348 -17.35 13.70 4.30
CA LYS A 348 -18.16 13.33 3.15
C LYS A 348 -17.95 11.86 2.79
N ASN A 349 -19.02 11.20 2.35
CA ASN A 349 -19.01 9.80 1.86
C ASN A 349 -18.59 8.74 2.89
N HIS A 350 -18.34 9.11 4.15
CA HIS A 350 -18.05 8.14 5.21
C HIS A 350 -19.23 7.16 5.38
N PRO A 351 -19.00 5.85 5.63
CA PRO A 351 -20.07 4.85 5.73
C PRO A 351 -21.19 5.23 6.72
N LEU A 352 -20.82 5.80 7.88
CA LEU A 352 -21.77 6.27 8.89
C LEU A 352 -22.63 7.47 8.45
N ASN A 353 -22.21 8.24 7.45
CA ASN A 353 -22.94 9.40 6.95
C ASN A 353 -23.83 9.07 5.73
N GLN A 354 -23.79 7.83 5.24
CA GLN A 354 -24.70 7.38 4.18
C GLN A 354 -26.14 7.28 4.71
N HIS A 355 -27.14 7.60 3.87
CA HIS A 355 -28.54 7.51 4.28
C HIS A 355 -28.91 6.10 4.77
N LYS A 356 -29.46 5.99 5.98
CA LYS A 356 -29.80 4.70 6.61
C LYS A 356 -30.68 3.82 5.74
N LEU A 357 -31.65 4.39 5.02
CA LEU A 357 -32.51 3.64 4.10
C LEU A 357 -31.71 2.97 2.99
N LEU A 358 -30.72 3.66 2.40
CA LEU A 358 -29.84 3.09 1.38
C LEU A 358 -28.98 1.96 1.95
N GLN A 359 -28.46 2.13 3.18
CA GLN A 359 -27.68 1.10 3.85
C GLN A 359 -28.51 -0.15 4.17
N GLN A 360 -29.75 0.03 4.63
CA GLN A 360 -30.69 -1.06 4.89
C GLN A 360 -31.10 -1.79 3.60
N LEU A 361 -31.35 -1.05 2.52
CA LEU A 361 -31.62 -1.64 1.20
C LEU A 361 -30.42 -2.45 0.70
N LYS A 362 -29.20 -1.90 0.77
CA LYS A 362 -27.97 -2.64 0.44
C LYS A 362 -27.88 -3.96 1.22
N ASN A 363 -28.17 -3.95 2.53
CA ASN A 363 -28.17 -5.19 3.34
C ASN A 363 -29.27 -6.18 2.97
N ALA A 364 -30.44 -5.71 2.53
CA ALA A 364 -31.50 -6.59 2.07
C ALA A 364 -31.09 -7.35 0.79
N PHE A 365 -30.35 -6.70 -0.11
CA PHE A 365 -29.83 -7.31 -1.34
C PHE A 365 -28.55 -8.13 -1.11
N TYR A 366 -27.77 -7.83 -0.07
CA TYR A 366 -26.56 -8.57 0.32
C TYR A 366 -26.71 -9.14 1.74
N PRO A 367 -27.54 -10.19 1.93
CA PRO A 367 -27.91 -10.69 3.26
C PRO A 367 -26.74 -11.20 4.11
N LEU A 368 -25.60 -11.51 3.49
CA LEU A 368 -24.38 -11.95 4.17
C LEU A 368 -23.65 -10.83 4.92
N ARG A 369 -24.00 -9.55 4.68
CA ARG A 369 -23.40 -8.40 5.38
C ARG A 369 -23.75 -8.32 6.86
N ASN A 370 -24.77 -9.05 7.31
CA ASN A 370 -25.25 -9.11 8.68
C ASN A 370 -25.37 -7.73 9.37
N ASN A 371 -26.00 -6.78 8.68
CA ASN A 371 -26.24 -5.42 9.17
C ASN A 371 -25.00 -4.51 9.32
N LEU A 372 -23.84 -4.92 8.78
CA LEU A 372 -22.63 -4.10 8.79
C LEU A 372 -22.54 -3.17 7.57
N SER A 373 -21.94 -1.99 7.76
CA SER A 373 -21.70 -0.99 6.73
C SER A 373 -20.69 -1.45 5.66
N ASP A 374 -20.52 -0.60 4.64
CA ASP A 374 -19.31 -0.65 3.80
C ASP A 374 -18.04 -0.51 4.69
N PRO A 375 -16.93 -1.17 4.33
CA PRO A 375 -15.72 -1.15 5.14
C PRO A 375 -15.03 0.21 5.08
N GLU A 376 -14.42 0.60 6.18
CA GLU A 376 -13.48 1.71 6.31
C GLU A 376 -12.08 1.14 6.53
N PHE A 377 -11.10 1.67 5.80
CA PHE A 377 -9.69 1.36 6.00
C PHE A 377 -9.02 2.46 6.82
N VAL A 378 -8.58 2.11 8.02
CA VAL A 378 -8.08 3.02 9.04
C VAL A 378 -6.54 3.00 9.07
N PRO A 379 -5.85 4.14 8.89
CA PRO A 379 -4.38 4.22 8.77
C PRO A 379 -3.65 4.07 10.12
N THR A 380 -3.78 2.89 10.75
CA THR A 380 -3.23 2.63 12.09
C THR A 380 -1.70 2.66 12.13
N ARG A 381 -1.02 2.23 11.05
CA ARG A 381 0.45 2.27 10.98
C ARG A 381 1.00 3.67 10.77
N LEU A 382 0.29 4.55 10.05
CA LEU A 382 0.63 5.96 9.96
C LEU A 382 0.45 6.68 11.30
N LEU A 383 -0.62 6.37 12.03
CA LEU A 383 -0.79 6.89 13.40
C LEU A 383 0.36 6.43 14.32
N LYS A 384 0.77 5.17 14.22
CA LYS A 384 1.94 4.64 14.94
C LYS A 384 3.22 5.41 14.57
N LEU A 385 3.42 5.73 13.29
CA LEU A 385 4.54 6.55 12.84
C LEU A 385 4.51 7.94 13.50
N PHE A 386 3.35 8.60 13.58
CA PHE A 386 3.25 9.91 14.25
C PHE A 386 3.62 9.83 15.75
N GLU A 387 3.21 8.77 16.46
CA GLU A 387 3.63 8.56 17.85
C GLU A 387 5.15 8.32 17.97
N ILE A 388 5.75 7.63 16.99
CA ILE A 388 7.21 7.44 16.92
C ILE A 388 7.92 8.76 16.71
N LEU A 389 7.43 9.59 15.78
CA LEU A 389 7.99 10.92 15.50
C LEU A 389 7.89 11.84 16.73
N LYS A 390 6.75 11.84 17.41
CA LYS A 390 6.56 12.55 18.69
C LYS A 390 7.58 12.12 19.73
N LYS A 391 7.74 10.80 19.92
CA LYS A 391 8.54 10.23 21.01
C LYS A 391 10.04 10.30 20.75
N TYR A 392 10.47 9.97 19.55
CA TYR A 392 11.88 9.77 19.22
C TYR A 392 12.48 10.86 18.35
N PHE A 393 11.67 11.71 17.72
CA PHE A 393 12.15 12.84 16.93
C PHE A 393 11.52 14.15 17.39
N PRO A 394 11.55 14.53 18.67
CA PRO A 394 10.76 15.65 19.20
C PRO A 394 10.97 16.98 18.45
N ASN A 395 12.13 17.19 17.83
CA ASN A 395 12.49 18.42 17.11
C ASN A 395 12.48 18.28 15.56
N HIS A 396 11.83 17.25 14.99
CA HIS A 396 11.73 17.11 13.53
C HIS A 396 10.91 18.19 12.84
N GLN A 397 11.21 18.44 11.57
CA GLN A 397 10.28 19.02 10.59
C GLN A 397 9.93 17.92 9.58
N LEU A 398 8.64 17.67 9.36
CA LEU A 398 8.16 16.64 8.44
C LEU A 398 8.06 17.23 7.04
N VAL A 399 8.46 16.45 6.03
CA VAL A 399 8.16 16.69 4.62
C VAL A 399 7.71 15.36 4.03
N SER A 400 6.46 15.27 3.63
CA SER A 400 5.89 14.05 3.05
C SER A 400 5.06 14.36 1.83
N SER A 401 5.01 13.41 0.90
CA SER A 401 4.19 13.48 -0.31
C SER A 401 3.63 12.10 -0.60
N ASP A 402 2.36 12.03 -0.95
CA ASP A 402 1.69 10.77 -1.24
C ASP A 402 0.42 10.96 -2.08
N PHE A 403 -0.15 9.87 -2.59
CA PHE A 403 -1.39 9.88 -3.35
C PHE A 403 -2.58 10.27 -2.46
N SER A 404 -3.38 11.23 -2.88
CA SER A 404 -4.62 11.64 -2.22
C SER A 404 -5.84 10.84 -2.68
N SER A 405 -5.77 10.20 -3.85
CA SER A 405 -6.86 9.42 -4.43
C SER A 405 -6.39 8.41 -5.48
N PHE A 406 -7.13 7.32 -5.59
CA PHE A 406 -6.96 6.30 -6.63
C PHE A 406 -8.29 5.98 -7.31
N ASP A 407 -8.20 5.59 -8.58
CA ASP A 407 -9.30 4.97 -9.32
C ASP A 407 -9.28 3.45 -9.14
N ASN A 408 -10.43 2.79 -9.30
CA ASN A 408 -10.55 1.33 -9.27
C ASN A 408 -10.02 0.67 -7.99
N THR A 409 -10.30 1.28 -6.83
CA THR A 409 -9.97 0.70 -5.52
C THR A 409 -10.91 -0.43 -5.15
N VAL A 410 -10.49 -1.24 -4.17
CA VAL A 410 -11.36 -2.20 -3.49
C VAL A 410 -12.58 -1.46 -2.92
N PRO A 411 -13.79 -2.07 -2.88
CA PRO A 411 -14.96 -1.40 -2.30
C PRO A 411 -14.75 -1.00 -0.84
N GLY A 412 -14.87 0.29 -0.53
CA GLY A 412 -14.75 0.82 0.84
C GLY A 412 -14.44 2.31 0.90
N TYR A 413 -14.33 2.83 2.12
CA TYR A 413 -13.87 4.19 2.40
C TYR A 413 -12.38 4.18 2.72
N CYS A 414 -11.61 5.09 2.12
CA CYS A 414 -10.13 5.10 2.15
C CYS A 414 -9.50 3.76 1.74
N SER A 415 -10.16 3.03 0.84
CA SER A 415 -9.79 1.68 0.44
C SER A 415 -8.56 1.63 -0.46
N PRO A 416 -7.83 0.50 -0.47
CA PRO A 416 -6.61 0.39 -1.22
C PRO A 416 -6.88 0.15 -2.72
N LEU A 417 -5.95 0.62 -3.54
CA LEU A 417 -5.69 0.05 -4.85
C LEU A 417 -4.84 -1.22 -4.67
N VAL A 418 -5.31 -2.34 -5.19
CA VAL A 418 -4.61 -3.63 -5.13
C VAL A 418 -4.33 -4.10 -6.54
N GLN A 419 -3.06 -4.23 -6.90
CA GLN A 419 -2.66 -4.44 -8.29
C GLN A 419 -1.44 -5.34 -8.44
N THR A 420 -1.34 -6.01 -9.59
CA THR A 420 -0.19 -6.82 -9.99
C THR A 420 0.05 -6.69 -11.49
N MET A 421 1.31 -6.84 -11.91
CA MET A 421 1.64 -7.02 -13.31
C MET A 421 1.30 -8.45 -13.75
N HIS A 422 0.44 -8.60 -14.76
CA HIS A 422 0.10 -9.88 -15.37
C HIS A 422 0.16 -9.78 -16.89
N LYS A 423 1.11 -10.50 -17.51
CA LYS A 423 1.33 -10.49 -18.98
C LYS A 423 1.45 -9.07 -19.53
N ASP A 424 2.32 -8.28 -18.91
CA ASP A 424 2.66 -6.91 -19.33
C ASP A 424 1.49 -5.92 -19.26
N ARG A 425 0.52 -6.23 -18.39
CA ARG A 425 -0.60 -5.35 -18.06
C ARG A 425 -0.80 -5.30 -16.57
N MET A 426 -1.05 -4.09 -16.08
CA MET A 426 -1.49 -3.87 -14.71
C MET A 426 -2.92 -4.37 -14.57
N VAL A 427 -3.12 -5.29 -13.63
CA VAL A 427 -4.44 -5.86 -13.31
C VAL A 427 -4.77 -5.53 -11.87
N ASN A 428 -5.94 -4.93 -11.69
CA ASN A 428 -6.50 -4.60 -10.38
C ASN A 428 -7.38 -5.74 -9.89
N VAL A 429 -7.51 -5.86 -8.57
CA VAL A 429 -8.40 -6.83 -7.93
C VAL A 429 -9.29 -6.17 -6.89
N ASP A 430 -10.47 -6.75 -6.67
CA ASP A 430 -11.52 -6.17 -5.82
C ASP A 430 -11.40 -6.57 -4.34
N SER A 431 -10.24 -7.06 -3.90
CA SER A 431 -9.99 -7.45 -2.51
C SER A 431 -8.53 -7.30 -2.13
N TYR A 432 -8.27 -6.91 -0.88
CA TYR A 432 -6.93 -6.89 -0.28
C TYR A 432 -6.48 -8.27 0.20
N MET A 433 -7.40 -9.24 0.33
CA MET A 433 -7.09 -10.62 0.74
C MET A 433 -6.54 -11.41 -0.44
N VAL A 434 -5.30 -11.09 -0.81
CA VAL A 434 -4.56 -11.67 -1.93
C VAL A 434 -3.47 -12.62 -1.48
N ASN A 435 -2.97 -13.45 -2.39
CA ASN A 435 -1.81 -14.29 -2.08
C ASN A 435 -0.58 -13.42 -1.79
N GLN A 436 -0.02 -13.54 -0.58
CA GLN A 436 0.95 -12.61 -0.03
C GLN A 436 2.18 -12.45 -0.94
N GLY A 437 2.54 -11.18 -1.21
CA GLY A 437 3.71 -10.77 -1.97
C GLY A 437 3.65 -10.93 -3.49
N TYR A 438 2.46 -11.16 -4.04
CA TYR A 438 2.23 -11.06 -5.48
C TYR A 438 1.67 -9.71 -5.90
N PHE A 439 0.92 -9.05 -5.02
CA PHE A 439 0.26 -7.79 -5.32
C PHE A 439 0.85 -6.68 -4.49
N ASP A 440 0.88 -5.52 -5.12
CA ASP A 440 1.07 -4.24 -4.49
C ASP A 440 -0.26 -3.76 -3.89
N ILE A 441 -0.18 -3.10 -2.74
CA ILE A 441 -1.33 -2.60 -1.97
C ILE A 441 -0.98 -1.18 -1.54
N MET A 442 -1.71 -0.20 -2.08
CA MET A 442 -1.51 1.23 -1.82
C MET A 442 -2.81 1.87 -1.36
N PHE A 443 -2.72 2.76 -0.37
CA PHE A 443 -3.86 3.47 0.20
C PHE A 443 -3.82 4.96 -0.15
N PRO A 444 -4.98 5.56 -0.50
CA PRO A 444 -5.03 7.01 -0.64
C PRO A 444 -4.93 7.67 0.74
N THR A 445 -4.11 8.71 0.83
CA THR A 445 -3.94 9.51 2.04
C THR A 445 -4.97 10.63 2.10
N ASN A 446 -5.78 10.66 3.16
CA ASN A 446 -6.63 11.81 3.45
C ASN A 446 -5.82 12.88 4.21
N PHE A 447 -5.22 13.80 3.45
CA PHE A 447 -4.31 14.83 3.97
C PHE A 447 -4.95 15.77 4.99
N ASP A 448 -6.24 16.09 4.87
CA ASP A 448 -6.96 16.92 5.84
C ASP A 448 -7.03 16.23 7.21
N VAL A 449 -7.42 14.94 7.21
CA VAL A 449 -7.48 14.14 8.44
C VAL A 449 -6.08 13.91 9.00
N MET A 450 -5.11 13.57 8.16
CA MET A 450 -3.74 13.28 8.63
C MET A 450 -3.04 14.52 9.19
N SER A 451 -3.27 15.70 8.62
CA SER A 451 -2.77 16.97 9.14
C SER A 451 -3.32 17.27 10.54
N GLU A 452 -4.63 17.11 10.74
CA GLU A 452 -5.24 17.31 12.06
C GLU A 452 -4.78 16.26 13.08
N LEU A 453 -4.62 14.99 12.69
CA LEU A 453 -4.09 13.95 13.57
C LEU A 453 -2.63 14.17 13.92
N TYR A 454 -1.78 14.55 12.96
CA TYR A 454 -0.39 14.90 13.21
C TYR A 454 -0.31 16.04 14.23
N ARG A 455 -1.16 17.07 14.08
CA ARG A 455 -1.25 18.18 15.03
C ARG A 455 -1.65 17.74 16.44
N LEU A 456 -2.64 16.86 16.57
CA LEU A 456 -3.10 16.36 17.87
C LEU A 456 -2.09 15.43 18.55
N VAL A 457 -1.43 14.57 17.77
CA VAL A 457 -0.49 13.57 18.28
C VAL A 457 0.87 14.21 18.57
N VAL A 458 1.47 14.84 17.56
CA VAL A 458 2.84 15.37 17.60
C VAL A 458 2.89 16.75 18.25
N GLY A 459 1.80 17.52 18.20
CA GLY A 459 1.75 18.88 18.75
C GLY A 459 2.42 19.93 17.87
N LYS A 460 2.65 19.62 16.59
CA LYS A 460 3.26 20.52 15.61
C LYS A 460 2.25 20.95 14.56
N LEU A 461 2.40 22.17 14.05
CA LEU A 461 1.63 22.63 12.90
C LEU A 461 2.18 21.96 11.64
N CYS A 462 1.29 21.72 10.69
CA CYS A 462 1.63 21.23 9.37
C CYS A 462 0.69 21.87 8.34
N ASN A 463 1.23 22.11 7.16
CA ASN A 463 0.54 22.59 5.99
C ASN A 463 0.31 21.44 5.02
N THR A 464 -0.76 21.56 4.25
CA THR A 464 -1.08 20.66 3.15
C THR A 464 -1.16 21.47 1.86
N SER A 465 -0.67 20.93 0.76
CA SER A 465 -0.80 21.53 -0.56
C SER A 465 -0.93 20.45 -1.62
N THR A 466 -1.46 20.81 -2.79
CA THR A 466 -1.36 19.91 -3.94
C THR A 466 0.10 19.73 -4.35
N HIS A 467 0.38 18.65 -5.09
CA HIS A 467 1.70 18.41 -5.69
C HIS A 467 2.17 19.57 -6.56
N ALA A 468 1.29 20.06 -7.43
CA ALA A 468 1.59 21.17 -8.33
C ALA A 468 1.85 22.49 -7.57
N ASP A 469 1.06 22.80 -6.54
CA ASP A 469 1.23 24.03 -5.75
C ASP A 469 2.58 24.04 -5.02
N PHE A 470 2.96 22.91 -4.41
CA PHE A 470 4.26 22.78 -3.73
C PHE A 470 5.40 23.03 -4.72
N LEU A 471 5.38 22.35 -5.86
CA LEU A 471 6.43 22.45 -6.86
C LEU A 471 6.45 23.81 -7.57
N SER A 472 5.31 24.47 -7.74
CA SER A 472 5.27 25.82 -8.31
C SER A 472 6.01 26.85 -7.46
N VAL A 473 6.09 26.62 -6.14
CA VAL A 473 6.85 27.47 -5.22
C VAL A 473 8.33 27.07 -5.16
N TRP A 474 8.61 25.76 -5.14
CA TRP A 474 9.94 25.26 -4.79
C TRP A 474 10.78 24.74 -5.95
N ALA A 475 10.18 24.43 -7.10
CA ALA A 475 10.89 23.95 -8.27
C ALA A 475 11.23 25.08 -9.24
N ASP A 476 12.25 24.85 -10.06
CA ASP A 476 12.47 25.66 -11.26
C ASP A 476 11.56 25.08 -12.37
N THR A 477 10.40 25.68 -12.56
CA THR A 477 9.39 25.17 -13.50
C THR A 477 9.77 25.47 -14.95
N GLU A 478 10.56 26.51 -15.21
CA GLU A 478 10.98 26.88 -16.57
C GLU A 478 11.87 25.80 -17.21
N VAL A 479 12.64 25.05 -16.41
CA VAL A 479 13.48 23.96 -16.91
C VAL A 479 12.71 22.67 -17.17
N THR A 480 11.53 22.50 -16.57
CA THR A 480 10.66 21.33 -16.77
C THR A 480 9.47 21.58 -17.70
N THR A 481 9.33 22.80 -18.23
CA THR A 481 8.32 23.14 -19.24
C THR A 481 8.76 22.71 -20.65
N THR A 482 7.89 22.03 -21.37
CA THR A 482 8.09 21.56 -22.76
C THR A 482 7.92 22.71 -23.77
N LYS A 483 8.19 22.45 -25.05
CA LYS A 483 7.96 23.44 -26.13
C LYS A 483 6.49 23.84 -26.30
N SER A 484 5.55 22.94 -25.99
CA SER A 484 4.11 23.22 -26.01
C SER A 484 3.66 24.15 -24.87
N GLY A 485 4.50 24.34 -23.84
CA GLY A 485 4.16 25.09 -22.63
C GLY A 485 3.58 24.23 -21.50
N GLU A 486 3.46 22.92 -21.70
CA GLU A 486 3.04 21.95 -20.67
C GLU A 486 4.18 21.67 -19.68
N ASN A 487 3.86 21.28 -18.45
CA ASN A 487 4.88 20.95 -17.44
C ASN A 487 4.60 19.56 -16.84
N PRO A 488 5.16 18.48 -17.44
CA PRO A 488 4.88 17.11 -17.00
C PRO A 488 5.14 16.86 -15.51
N MET A 489 6.07 17.60 -14.89
CA MET A 489 6.37 17.49 -13.46
C MET A 489 5.24 18.00 -12.57
N LEU A 490 4.50 19.03 -13.01
CA LEU A 490 3.34 19.57 -12.30
C LEU A 490 2.07 18.76 -12.63
N ASP A 491 1.95 18.30 -13.88
CA ASP A 491 0.67 17.81 -14.43
C ASP A 491 0.39 16.32 -14.17
N LEU A 492 1.42 15.46 -14.20
CA LEU A 492 1.21 13.99 -14.18
C LEU A 492 0.78 13.41 -12.82
N TYR A 493 1.13 14.05 -11.70
CA TYR A 493 0.79 13.59 -10.33
C TYR A 493 -0.26 14.49 -9.68
N SER A 494 -1.29 14.86 -10.44
CA SER A 494 -2.40 15.69 -9.97
C SER A 494 -3.19 15.07 -8.80
N ASN A 495 -3.11 13.76 -8.63
CA ASN A 495 -3.69 13.00 -7.51
C ASN A 495 -2.71 12.80 -6.34
N ALA A 496 -1.59 13.53 -6.29
CA ALA A 496 -0.67 13.55 -5.16
C ALA A 496 -0.74 14.89 -4.41
N SER A 497 -0.38 14.86 -3.13
CA SER A 497 -0.35 16.04 -2.27
C SER A 497 0.78 15.96 -1.27
N PHE A 498 1.16 17.12 -0.73
CA PHE A 498 2.20 17.24 0.28
C PHE A 498 1.60 17.50 1.67
N LEU A 499 2.27 16.98 2.68
CA LEU A 499 2.12 17.35 4.10
C LEU A 499 3.50 17.74 4.62
N TYR A 500 3.67 18.99 5.06
CA TYR A 500 4.96 19.51 5.51
C TYR A 500 4.80 20.50 6.68
N SER A 501 5.76 20.53 7.60
CA SER A 501 5.70 21.34 8.84
C SER A 501 6.68 22.49 8.88
#